data_AF-A0A6M0F5X6-F1
#
_entry.id   AF-A0A6M0F5X6-F1
#
_cell.length_a   1.000
_cell.length_b   1.000
_cell.length_c   1.000
_cell.angle_alpha   90.00
_cell.angle_beta   90.00
_cell.angle_gamma   90.00
#
_symmetry.space_group_name_H-M   'P 1'
#
loop_
_entity.id
_entity.type
_entity.pdbx_description
1 polymer ?
#
loop_
_entity_poly.entity_id
_entity_poly.type
_entity_poly.pdbx_seq_one_letter_code
_entity_poly.pdbx_strand_id
1 'polypeptide(L)' 'MSISLTSKQERFIQTKLEAGKYRSAEEVLELALRLLDEYERSDAEWAEDVGHKIDEAIAASAHTPAVDGEPF' A
#
# COMPACT_ATOMS: atom_id res chain seq x y z
N MET A 1 -1.17 -23.77 -11.27
CA MET A 1 -2.30 -22.86 -11.54
C MET A 1 -1.90 -21.99 -12.73
N SER A 2 -2.75 -21.85 -13.75
CA SER A 2 -2.45 -21.00 -14.92
C SER A 2 -3.23 -19.70 -14.81
N ILE A 3 -2.52 -18.57 -14.88
CA ILE A 3 -3.13 -17.24 -14.90
C ILE A 3 -2.92 -16.69 -16.31
N SER A 4 -4.02 -16.31 -16.97
CA SER A 4 -3.95 -15.68 -18.28
C SER A 4 -3.72 -14.19 -18.12
N LEU A 5 -2.67 -13.70 -18.77
CA LEU A 5 -2.38 -12.27 -18.83
C LEU A 5 -3.21 -11.62 -19.93
N THR A 6 -3.58 -10.36 -19.69
CA THR A 6 -4.13 -9.51 -20.75
C THR A 6 -3.02 -9.11 -21.71
N SER A 7 -3.36 -8.81 -22.96
CA SER A 7 -2.37 -8.37 -23.96
C SER A 7 -1.60 -7.12 -23.54
N LYS A 8 -2.20 -6.28 -22.68
CA LYS A 8 -1.52 -5.11 -22.10
C LYS A 8 -0.42 -5.52 -21.11
N GLN A 9 -0.70 -6.50 -20.24
CA GLN A 9 0.26 -7.02 -19.27
C GLN A 9 1.41 -7.75 -19.98
N GLU A 10 1.11 -8.55 -20.99
CA GLU A 10 2.13 -9.23 -21.81
C GLU A 10 3.07 -8.23 -22.46
N ARG A 11 2.54 -7.19 -23.11
CA ARG A 11 3.35 -6.14 -23.74
C ARG A 11 4.23 -5.41 -22.73
N PHE A 12 3.68 -5.11 -21.56
CA PHE A 12 4.46 -4.48 -20.48
C PHE A 12 5.64 -5.36 -20.06
N ILE A 13 5.40 -6.64 -19.80
CA ILE A 13 6.45 -7.60 -19.43
C ILE A 13 7.49 -7.71 -20.55
N GLN A 14 7.06 -7.83 -21.81
CA GLN A 14 7.93 -7.89 -22.97
C GLN A 14 8.89 -6.68 -23.03
N THR A 15 8.37 -5.46 -22.88
CA THR A 15 9.19 -4.23 -22.86
C THR A 15 10.20 -4.23 -21.70
N LYS A 16 9.84 -4.79 -20.54
CA LYS A 16 10.75 -4.89 -19.39
C LYS A 16 11.87 -5.92 -19.63
N LEU A 17 11.58 -7.01 -20.34
CA LEU A 17 12.57 -8.01 -20.75
C LEU A 17 13.50 -7.46 -21.84
N GLU A 18 12.96 -6.76 -22.83
CA GLU A 18 13.73 -6.12 -23.91
C GLU A 18 14.69 -5.05 -23.39
N ALA A 19 14.31 -4.35 -22.31
CA ALA A 19 15.20 -3.43 -21.62
C ALA A 19 16.39 -4.11 -20.92
N GLY A 20 16.44 -5.45 -20.89
CA GLY A 20 17.53 -6.25 -20.32
C GLY A 20 17.61 -6.23 -18.79
N LYS A 21 16.70 -5.52 -18.12
CA LYS A 21 16.69 -5.40 -16.65
C LYS A 21 16.21 -6.68 -15.95
N TYR A 22 15.43 -7.51 -16.64
CA TYR A 22 14.86 -8.74 -16.11
C TYR A 22 15.10 -9.89 -17.09
N ARG A 23 15.27 -11.10 -16.56
CA ARG A 23 15.64 -12.30 -17.30
C ARG A 23 14.44 -13.15 -17.70
N SER A 24 13.32 -13.02 -17.00
CA SER A 24 12.09 -13.78 -17.27
C SER A 24 10.83 -13.02 -16.85
N ALA A 25 9.69 -13.44 -17.42
CA ALA A 25 8.38 -12.95 -17.00
C ALA A 25 8.10 -13.26 -15.52
N GLU A 26 8.52 -14.45 -15.04
CA GLU A 26 8.45 -14.83 -13.62
C GLU A 26 9.12 -13.79 -12.73
N GLU A 27 10.35 -13.35 -13.05
CA GLU A 27 11.09 -12.38 -12.23
C GLU A 27 10.35 -11.03 -12.13
N VAL A 28 9.73 -10.60 -13.23
CA VAL A 28 8.90 -9.39 -13.25
C VAL A 28 7.65 -9.56 -12.39
N LEU A 29 7.00 -10.72 -12.47
CA LEU A 29 5.78 -11.02 -11.72
C LEU A 29 6.07 -11.17 -10.22
N GLU A 30 7.15 -11.84 -9.83
CA GLU A 30 7.57 -11.96 -8.43
C GLU A 30 7.83 -10.58 -7.81
N LEU A 31 8.50 -9.69 -8.54
CA LEU A 31 8.73 -8.33 -8.06
C LEU A 31 7.41 -7.54 -7.94
N ALA A 32 6.52 -7.67 -8.93
CA ALA A 32 5.22 -7.00 -8.90
C ALA A 32 4.36 -7.47 -7.71
N LEU A 33 4.34 -8.78 -7.43
CA LEU A 33 3.61 -9.35 -6.31
C LEU A 33 4.21 -8.96 -4.96
N ARG A 34 5.54 -8.92 -4.84
CA ARG A 34 6.21 -8.44 -3.63
C ARG A 34 5.87 -6.97 -3.33
N LEU A 35 5.85 -6.12 -4.37
CA LEU A 35 5.47 -4.71 -4.22
C LEU A 35 4.00 -4.56 -3.84
N LEU A 36 3.12 -5.43 -4.33
CA LEU A 36 1.72 -5.45 -3.94
C LEU A 36 1.56 -5.83 -2.46
N ASP A 37 2.22 -6.88 -2.01
CA ASP A 37 2.19 -7.31 -0.59
C ASP A 37 2.70 -6.23 0.36
N GLU A 38 3.78 -5.54 -0.03
CA GLU A 38 4.33 -4.44 0.78
C GLU A 38 3.41 -3.22 0.80
N TYR A 39 2.75 -2.91 -0.31
CA TYR A 39 1.75 -1.86 -0.37
C TYR A 39 0.54 -2.17 0.52
N GLU A 40 0.00 -3.39 0.44
CA GLU A 40 -1.14 -3.83 1.26
C GLU A 40 -0.80 -3.84 2.75
N ARG A 41 0.42 -4.25 3.11
CA ARG A 41 0.90 -4.19 4.50
C ARG A 41 1.01 -2.76 5.01
N SER A 42 1.61 -1.86 4.20
CA SER A 42 1.74 -0.45 4.58
C SER A 42 0.39 0.22 4.79
N ASP A 43 -0.63 -0.11 3.98
CA ASP A 43 -1.98 0.42 4.13
C ASP A 43 -2.65 -0.09 5.42
N ALA A 44 -2.48 -1.39 5.72
CA ALA A 44 -2.97 -1.98 6.95
C ALA A 44 -2.31 -1.40 8.21
N GLU A 45 -0.99 -1.25 8.20
CA GLU A 45 -0.22 -0.64 9.30
C GLU A 45 -0.64 0.83 9.52
N TRP A 46 -0.84 1.58 8.44
CA TRP A 46 -1.32 2.95 8.53
C TRP A 46 -2.73 3.03 9.13
N ALA A 47 -3.64 2.16 8.69
CA ALA A 47 -5.00 2.12 9.20
C ALA A 47 -5.03 1.77 10.70
N GLU A 48 -4.19 0.84 11.14
CA GLU A 48 -4.04 0.47 12.55
C GLU A 48 -3.49 1.64 13.39
N ASP A 49 -2.41 2.29 12.94
CA ASP A 49 -1.81 3.44 13.63
C ASP A 49 -2.80 4.62 13.76
N VAL A 50 -3.53 4.92 12.69
CA VAL A 50 -4.56 5.98 12.72
C VAL A 50 -5.71 5.61 13.66
N GLY A 51 -6.17 4.35 13.62
CA GLY A 51 -7.19 3.85 14.53
C GLY A 51 -6.78 4.00 16.00
N HIS A 52 -5.56 3.59 16.34
CA HIS A 52 -5.00 3.71 17.68
C HIS A 52 -4.96 5.17 18.15
N LYS A 53 -4.49 6.10 17.30
CA LYS A 53 -4.46 7.54 17.63
C LYS A 53 -5.85 8.12 17.86
N ILE A 54 -6.86 7.66 17.12
CA ILE A 54 -8.25 8.08 17.30
C ILE A 54 -8.76 7.58 18.66
N ASP A 55 -8.53 6.31 18.99
CA ASP A 55 -8.97 5.73 20.27
C ASP A 55 -8.32 6.44 21.46
N GLU A 56 -7.02 6.74 21.38
CA GLU A 56 -6.30 7.55 22.37
C GLU A 56 -6.91 8.95 22.51
N ALA A 57 -7.20 9.62 21.40
CA ALA A 57 -7.82 10.95 21.39
C ALA A 57 -9.22 10.93 22.00
N ILE A 58 -10.03 9.91 21.73
CA ILE A 58 -11.36 9.72 22.32
C ILE A 58 -11.25 9.54 23.83
N ALA A 59 -10.33 8.69 24.30
CA ALA A 59 -10.11 8.47 25.73
C ALA A 59 -9.64 9.75 26.45
N ALA A 60 -8.73 10.52 25.83
CA ALA A 60 -8.26 11.79 26.38
C ALA A 60 -9.35 12.87 26.42
N SER A 61 -10.21 12.93 25.39
CA SER A 61 -11.33 13.86 25.29
C SER A 61 -12.35 13.68 26.41
N ALA A 62 -12.57 12.45 26.89
CA ALA A 62 -13.44 12.18 28.03
C ALA A 62 -13.00 12.90 29.33
N HIS A 63 -11.74 13.29 29.42
CA HIS A 63 -11.14 13.92 30.59
C HIS A 63 -10.66 15.36 30.34
N THR A 64 -10.82 15.86 29.12
CA THR A 64 -10.33 17.19 28.71
C THR A 64 -11.51 18.06 28.29
N PRO A 65 -11.66 19.28 28.87
CA PRO A 65 -12.65 20.23 28.40
C PRO A 65 -12.45 20.55 26.92
N ALA A 66 -13.54 20.75 26.18
CA ALA A 66 -13.47 21.17 24.79
C ALA A 66 -12.73 22.52 24.68
N VAL A 67 -11.82 22.61 23.72
CA VAL A 67 -11.13 23.86 23.39
C VAL A 67 -11.97 24.60 22.36
N ASP A 68 -12.41 25.82 22.69
CA ASP A 68 -13.00 26.73 21.71
C ASP A 68 -11.89 27.30 20.83
N GLY A 69 -12.05 27.19 19.52
CA GLY A 69 -10.98 27.41 18.52
C GLY A 69 -10.69 28.88 18.22
N GLU A 70 -11.14 29.81 19.05
CA GLU A 70 -10.94 31.23 18.83
C GLU A 70 -9.46 31.61 19.07
N PRO A 71 -8.81 32.28 18.10
CA PRO A 71 -7.43 32.73 18.25
C PRO A 71 -7.35 33.85 19.29
N PHE A 72 -6.36 33.75 20.19
CA PHE A 72 -6.03 34.76 21.20
C PHE A 72 -5.58 36.09 20.60
#